data_AF-A0A2E2N796-F1
#
_entry.id   AF-A0A2E2N796-F1
#
_cell.length_a   1.000
_cell.length_b   1.000
_cell.length_c   1.000
_cell.angle_alpha   90.00
_cell.angle_beta   90.00
_cell.angle_gamma   90.00
#
_symmetry.space_group_name_H-M   'P 1'
#
loop_
_entity.id
_entity.type
_entity.pdbx_description
1 polymer ?
#
loop_
_entity_poly.entity_id
_entity_poly.type
_entity_poly.pdbx_seq_one_letter_code
_entity_poly.pdbx_strand_id
1 'polypeptide(L)'
;MRARANAAAAVATALLALSAIPGCLVSSHNSTRVNGAYVDNADLAAVAIHRSTMDDVERRLGPPTCRDCAEDGVEVWSWEATERRSGHGGVLFLVSASDTRVVDRTVHVKFIDGVAVEKWRD
;
A
#
# COMPACT_ATOMS: atom_id res chain seq x y z
N MET A 1 72.22 -4.79 5.46
CA MET A 1 70.77 -5.15 5.40
C MET A 1 69.96 -4.01 6.01
N ARG A 2 69.11 -3.33 5.23
CA ARG A 2 68.11 -2.36 5.73
C ARG A 2 66.81 -2.55 4.95
N ALA A 3 66.03 -3.54 5.37
CA ALA A 3 64.68 -3.79 4.89
C ALA A 3 63.76 -3.93 6.11
N ARG A 4 62.45 -3.71 5.93
CA ARG A 4 61.38 -3.86 6.94
C ARG A 4 61.26 -2.74 7.97
N ALA A 5 60.86 -1.54 7.53
CA ALA A 5 60.26 -0.52 8.39
C ALA A 5 58.98 0.15 7.79
N ASN A 6 58.76 0.05 6.47
CA ASN A 6 57.82 0.94 5.77
C ASN A 6 56.43 0.31 5.51
N ALA A 7 56.22 -0.98 5.81
CA ALA A 7 54.97 -1.68 5.46
C ALA A 7 53.89 -1.64 6.56
N ALA A 8 54.27 -1.51 7.83
CA ALA A 8 53.33 -1.58 8.95
C ALA A 8 52.47 -0.31 9.10
N ALA A 9 53.01 0.86 8.75
CA ALA A 9 52.33 2.15 8.94
C ALA A 9 51.13 2.34 8.00
N ALA A 10 51.18 1.81 6.77
CA ALA A 10 50.15 2.04 5.76
C ALA A 10 48.83 1.27 6.02
N VAL A 11 48.89 0.12 6.70
CA VAL A 11 47.71 -0.72 6.96
C VAL A 11 46.88 -0.18 8.12
N ALA A 12 47.52 0.41 9.13
CA ALA A 12 46.84 0.98 10.29
C ALA A 12 45.95 2.19 9.93
N THR A 13 46.36 3.02 8.96
CA THR A 13 45.61 4.21 8.54
C THR A 13 44.35 3.87 7.73
N ALA A 14 44.32 2.74 7.03
CA ALA A 14 43.17 2.33 6.22
C ALA A 14 41.98 1.87 7.08
N LEU A 15 42.23 1.24 8.23
CA LEU A 15 41.20 0.74 9.13
C LEU A 15 40.49 1.85 9.93
N LEU A 16 41.15 2.98 10.21
CA LEU A 16 40.54 4.13 10.88
C LEU A 16 39.60 4.95 9.98
N ALA A 17 39.67 4.78 8.65
CA ALA A 17 38.81 5.51 7.72
C ALA A 17 37.37 4.96 7.65
N LEU A 18 37.15 3.68 7.97
CA LEU A 18 35.83 3.05 7.91
C LEU A 18 34.95 3.33 9.15
N SER A 19 35.53 3.74 10.28
CA SER A 19 34.77 4.08 11.50
C SER A 19 34.19 5.50 11.52
N ALA A 20 34.52 6.32 10.52
CA ALA A 20 34.18 7.75 10.48
C ALA A 20 33.04 8.10 9.50
N ILE A 21 32.32 7.10 8.98
CA ILE A 21 31.01 7.34 8.34
C ILE A 21 29.96 7.27 9.46
N PRO A 22 29.33 8.39 9.88
CA PRO A 22 28.12 8.33 10.68
C PRO A 22 26.99 7.82 9.78
N GLY A 23 27.00 6.51 9.54
CA GLY A 23 25.94 5.78 8.86
C GLY A 23 24.71 5.82 9.75
N CYS A 24 23.94 6.91 9.63
CA CYS A 24 22.70 7.11 10.35
C CYS A 24 21.75 5.98 9.89
N LEU A 25 21.61 4.98 10.75
CA LEU A 25 20.94 3.72 10.42
C LEU A 25 19.43 3.98 10.52
N VAL A 26 18.88 4.60 9.47
CA VAL A 26 17.47 4.97 9.37
C VAL A 26 16.62 3.71 9.25
N SER A 27 16.23 3.17 10.40
CA SER A 27 15.27 2.08 10.53
C SER A 27 13.84 2.63 10.39
N SER A 28 13.43 2.90 9.15
CA SER A 28 12.04 3.24 8.84
C SER A 28 11.16 1.98 8.91
N HIS A 29 10.38 1.83 9.98
CA HIS A 29 9.43 0.73 10.11
C HIS A 29 8.05 1.20 9.61
N ASN A 30 7.74 0.86 8.35
CA ASN A 30 6.43 1.12 7.76
C ASN A 30 5.51 -0.09 7.99
N SER A 31 4.35 0.14 8.61
CA SER A 31 3.30 -0.87 8.73
C SER A 31 2.05 -0.40 8.00
N THR A 32 1.57 -1.21 7.05
CA THR A 32 0.30 -0.98 6.35
C THR A 32 -0.68 -2.05 6.80
N ARG A 33 -1.82 -1.63 7.34
CA ARG A 33 -2.96 -2.52 7.61
C ARG A 33 -4.11 -2.11 6.70
N VAL A 34 -4.57 -3.05 5.89
CA VAL A 34 -5.80 -2.92 5.11
C VAL A 34 -6.90 -3.64 5.88
N ASN A 35 -8.07 -3.01 6.00
CA ASN A 35 -9.22 -3.57 6.70
C ASN A 35 -10.46 -3.39 5.80
N GLY A 36 -11.27 -4.43 5.61
CA GLY A 36 -12.40 -4.43 4.67
C GLY A 36 -12.09 -5.09 3.32
N ALA A 37 -13.02 -4.96 2.37
CA ALA A 37 -12.97 -5.62 1.07
C ALA A 37 -12.19 -4.77 0.05
N TYR A 38 -10.86 -4.86 0.08
CA TYR A 38 -10.02 -4.08 -0.83
C TYR A 38 -10.12 -4.58 -2.27
N VAL A 39 -10.72 -3.75 -3.13
CA VAL A 39 -10.80 -3.97 -4.57
C VAL A 39 -9.64 -3.25 -5.28
N ASP A 40 -8.75 -4.02 -5.91
CA ASP A 40 -7.64 -3.44 -6.67
C ASP A 40 -8.11 -2.72 -7.95
N ASN A 41 -7.28 -1.83 -8.49
CA ASN A 41 -7.56 -1.16 -9.75
C ASN A 41 -7.54 -2.11 -10.94
N ALA A 42 -6.72 -3.16 -10.91
CA ALA A 42 -6.73 -4.19 -11.95
C ALA A 42 -8.07 -4.95 -11.99
N ASP A 43 -8.58 -5.36 -10.83
CA ASP A 43 -9.83 -6.12 -10.72
C ASP A 43 -11.04 -5.27 -11.10
N LEU A 44 -11.10 -4.02 -10.61
CA LEU A 44 -12.13 -3.07 -11.02
C LEU A 44 -12.06 -2.76 -12.52
N ALA A 45 -10.87 -2.60 -13.09
CA ALA A 45 -10.70 -2.38 -14.53
C ALA A 45 -11.22 -3.58 -15.35
N ALA A 46 -11.03 -4.81 -14.86
CA ALA A 46 -11.46 -6.05 -15.50
C ALA A 46 -12.98 -6.29 -15.48
N VAL A 47 -13.76 -5.55 -14.68
CA VAL A 47 -15.23 -5.51 -14.79
C VAL A 47 -15.64 -4.80 -16.08
N ALA A 48 -16.22 -5.54 -17.02
CA ALA A 48 -16.59 -5.03 -18.33
C ALA A 48 -18.01 -4.44 -18.32
N ILE A 49 -18.10 -3.13 -18.49
CA ILE A 49 -19.39 -2.42 -18.57
C ILE A 49 -20.20 -2.93 -19.78
N HIS A 50 -21.51 -3.11 -19.57
CA HIS A 50 -22.49 -3.73 -20.47
C HIS A 50 -22.19 -5.21 -20.84
N ARG A 51 -21.32 -5.90 -20.09
CA ARG A 51 -20.99 -7.32 -20.33
C ARG A 51 -20.86 -8.18 -19.08
N SER A 52 -20.33 -7.64 -17.99
CA SER A 52 -20.23 -8.36 -16.72
C SER A 52 -21.58 -8.41 -16.03
N THR A 53 -22.02 -9.62 -15.69
CA THR A 53 -23.19 -9.85 -14.83
C THR A 53 -22.83 -9.64 -13.35
N MET A 54 -23.84 -9.58 -12.48
CA MET A 54 -23.63 -9.52 -11.02
C MET A 54 -22.75 -10.68 -10.50
N ASP A 55 -22.98 -11.91 -10.97
CA ASP A 55 -22.17 -13.09 -10.60
C ASP A 55 -20.71 -12.95 -11.09
N ASP A 56 -20.49 -12.38 -12.27
CA ASP A 56 -19.11 -12.10 -12.74
C ASP A 56 -18.40 -11.03 -11.92
N VAL A 57 -19.13 -10.04 -11.40
CA VAL A 57 -18.57 -9.01 -10.52
C VAL A 57 -18.30 -9.59 -9.14
N GLU A 58 -19.22 -10.36 -8.55
CA GLU A 58 -19.00 -11.03 -7.26
C GLU A 58 -17.82 -12.02 -7.31
N ARG A 59 -17.69 -12.78 -8.42
CA ARG A 59 -16.57 -13.72 -8.63
C ARG A 59 -15.21 -13.01 -8.79
N ARG A 60 -15.19 -11.74 -9.18
CA ARG A 60 -13.96 -10.95 -9.41
C ARG A 60 -13.57 -10.07 -8.23
N LEU A 61 -14.54 -9.34 -7.68
CA LEU A 61 -14.33 -8.35 -6.61
C LEU A 61 -14.57 -8.94 -5.21
N GLY A 62 -15.11 -10.16 -5.13
CA GLY A 62 -15.64 -10.74 -3.91
C GLY A 62 -17.04 -10.19 -3.56
N PRO A 63 -17.65 -10.69 -2.48
CA PRO A 63 -18.94 -10.21 -2.02
C PRO A 63 -18.84 -8.71 -1.66
N PRO A 64 -19.82 -7.88 -2.07
CA PRO A 64 -19.85 -6.47 -1.72
C PRO A 64 -20.10 -6.28 -0.22
N THR A 65 -19.58 -5.17 0.33
CA THR A 65 -19.80 -4.74 1.72
C THR A 65 -21.23 -4.23 1.92
N CYS A 66 -21.80 -3.58 0.91
CA CYS A 66 -23.21 -3.16 0.88
C CYS A 66 -23.83 -3.48 -0.47
N ARG A 67 -25.10 -3.93 -0.46
CA ARG A 67 -25.96 -4.06 -1.65
C ARG A 67 -27.16 -3.15 -1.44
N ASP A 68 -27.25 -2.09 -2.22
CA ASP A 68 -28.36 -1.15 -2.17
C ASP A 68 -29.31 -1.45 -3.34
N CYS A 69 -30.50 -1.95 -3.00
CA CYS A 69 -31.55 -2.27 -3.96
C CYS A 69 -32.32 -0.99 -4.26
N ALA A 70 -31.99 -0.32 -5.37
CA ALA A 70 -32.84 0.74 -5.88
C ALA A 70 -34.08 0.13 -6.58
N GLU A 71 -35.15 0.92 -6.68
CA GLU A 71 -36.37 0.49 -7.37
C GLU A 71 -36.12 0.36 -8.89
N ASP A 72 -37.07 -0.27 -9.60
CA ASP A 72 -37.05 -0.44 -11.07
C ASP A 72 -35.84 -1.20 -11.65
N GLY A 73 -35.33 -2.21 -10.93
CA GLY A 73 -34.30 -3.13 -11.44
C GLY A 73 -32.87 -2.56 -11.46
N VAL A 74 -32.66 -1.44 -10.76
CA VAL A 74 -31.35 -0.83 -10.55
C VAL A 74 -30.76 -1.33 -9.22
N GLU A 75 -29.52 -1.76 -9.20
CA GLU A 75 -28.86 -2.19 -7.95
C GLU A 75 -27.45 -1.60 -7.88
N VAL A 76 -27.03 -1.12 -6.70
CA VAL A 76 -25.70 -0.56 -6.49
C VAL A 76 -24.97 -1.39 -5.44
N TRP A 77 -23.81 -1.93 -5.82
CA TRP A 77 -22.94 -2.67 -4.92
C TRP A 77 -21.73 -1.82 -4.55
N SER A 78 -21.38 -1.87 -3.27
CA SER A 78 -20.31 -1.07 -2.68
C SER A 78 -19.30 -1.97 -1.97
N TRP A 79 -18.01 -1.73 -2.20
CA TRP A 79 -16.90 -2.37 -1.49
C TRP A 79 -16.11 -1.30 -0.75
N GLU A 80 -16.11 -1.39 0.57
CA GLU A 80 -15.44 -0.42 1.46
C GLU A 80 -14.14 -1.03 2.01
N ALA A 81 -13.05 -0.27 1.92
CA ALA A 81 -11.75 -0.64 2.47
C ALA A 81 -11.03 0.55 3.09
N THR A 82 -10.67 0.43 4.38
CA THR A 82 -9.84 1.39 5.10
C THR A 82 -8.38 0.92 5.07
N GLU A 83 -7.52 1.68 4.41
CA GLU A 83 -6.07 1.49 4.44
C GLU A 83 -5.44 2.41 5.51
N ARG A 84 -4.94 1.83 6.60
CA ARG A 84 -4.20 2.57 7.63
C ARG A 84 -2.70 2.32 7.47
N ARG A 85 -1.97 3.38 7.08
CA ARG A 85 -0.50 3.41 7.05
C ARG A 85 0.00 4.12 8.30
N SER A 86 0.88 3.46 9.06
CA SER A 86 1.53 4.03 10.23
C SER A 86 3.05 3.97 10.04
N GLY A 87 3.67 5.14 9.89
CA GLY A 87 5.10 5.32 9.73
C GLY A 87 5.73 5.87 11.01
N HIS A 88 6.79 5.21 11.48
CA HIS A 88 7.60 5.66 12.61
C HIS A 88 9.03 5.91 12.14
N GLY A 89 9.48 7.16 12.20
CA GLY A 89 10.83 7.56 11.84
C GLY A 89 11.55 8.17 13.04
N GLY A 90 12.62 7.50 13.51
CA GLY A 90 13.50 8.03 14.55
C GLY A 90 14.82 8.49 13.95
N VAL A 91 15.08 9.80 13.96
CA VAL A 91 16.44 10.33 13.78
C VAL A 91 17.07 10.38 15.17
N LEU A 92 18.32 9.94 15.34
CA LEU A 92 19.05 10.17 16.59
C LEU A 92 19.09 11.68 16.90
N PHE A 93 18.73 12.06 18.14
CA PHE A 93 18.68 13.43 18.67
C PHE A 93 17.51 14.38 18.26
N LEU A 94 16.20 14.12 18.47
CA LEU A 94 15.44 12.87 18.63
C LEU A 94 13.91 13.13 18.49
N VAL A 95 13.47 13.90 17.47
CA VAL A 95 12.03 14.22 17.26
C VAL A 95 11.26 12.96 16.87
N SER A 96 10.33 12.52 17.73
CA SER A 96 9.45 11.39 17.46
C SER A 96 8.26 11.81 16.60
N ALA A 97 8.41 11.73 15.27
CA ALA A 97 7.34 11.95 14.32
C ALA A 97 6.62 10.62 14.02
N SER A 98 5.40 10.47 14.54
CA SER A 98 4.47 9.40 14.16
C SER A 98 3.50 9.92 13.10
N ASP A 99 3.65 9.50 11.85
CA ASP A 99 2.64 9.74 10.83
C ASP A 99 1.64 8.58 10.81
N THR A 100 0.35 8.91 10.86
CA THR A 100 -0.73 7.93 10.68
C THR A 100 -1.69 8.45 9.64
N ARG A 101 -1.61 7.87 8.44
CA ARG A 101 -2.49 8.17 7.33
C ARG A 101 -3.56 7.09 7.23
N VAL A 102 -4.81 7.49 7.43
CA VAL A 102 -5.99 6.69 7.08
C VAL A 102 -6.40 7.10 5.67
N VAL A 103 -6.59 6.11 4.81
CA VAL A 103 -7.12 6.29 3.45
C VAL A 103 -8.29 5.34 3.32
N ASP A 104 -9.49 5.86 3.52
CA ASP A 104 -10.71 5.16 3.16
C ASP A 104 -10.82 5.15 1.62
N ARG A 105 -11.25 4.02 1.08
CA ARG A 105 -11.50 3.84 -0.35
C ARG A 105 -12.79 3.07 -0.52
N THR A 106 -13.73 3.66 -1.24
CA THR A 106 -14.97 2.99 -1.61
C THR A 106 -14.99 2.76 -3.12
N VAL A 107 -15.43 1.58 -3.51
CA VAL A 107 -15.66 1.22 -4.91
C VAL A 107 -17.13 0.93 -5.08
N HIS A 108 -17.73 1.48 -6.14
CA HIS A 108 -19.12 1.23 -6.47
C HIS A 108 -19.25 0.64 -7.88
N VAL A 109 -20.19 -0.29 -8.03
CA VAL A 109 -20.63 -0.82 -9.31
C VAL A 109 -22.16 -0.78 -9.34
N LYS A 110 -22.71 -0.15 -10.37
CA LYS A 110 -24.15 -0.06 -10.59
C LYS A 110 -24.56 -1.06 -11.67
N PHE A 111 -25.65 -1.75 -11.41
CA PHE A 111 -26.29 -2.70 -12.28
C PHE A 111 -27.66 -2.15 -12.72
N ILE A 112 -28.06 -2.51 -13.93
CA ILE A 112 -29.43 -2.40 -14.43
C ILE A 112 -29.75 -3.75 -15.06
N ASP A 113 -30.89 -4.34 -14.69
CA ASP A 113 -31.31 -5.68 -15.15
C ASP A 113 -30.24 -6.77 -14.94
N GLY A 114 -29.45 -6.66 -13.86
CA GLY A 114 -28.38 -7.60 -13.51
C GLY A 114 -27.08 -7.46 -14.32
N VAL A 115 -26.93 -6.42 -15.16
CA VAL A 115 -25.72 -6.15 -15.94
C VAL A 115 -25.04 -4.87 -15.44
N ALA A 116 -23.73 -4.90 -15.25
CA ALA A 116 -22.95 -3.74 -14.81
C ALA A 116 -22.99 -2.62 -15.87
N VAL A 117 -23.53 -1.46 -15.54
CA VAL A 117 -23.65 -0.29 -16.43
C VAL A 117 -22.70 0.85 -16.10
N GLU A 118 -22.21 0.92 -14.85
CA GLU A 118 -21.39 2.03 -14.38
C GLU A 118 -20.51 1.55 -13.21
N LYS A 119 -19.31 2.14 -13.06
CA LYS A 119 -18.40 1.87 -11.95
C LYS A 119 -17.57 3.10 -11.61
N TRP A 120 -17.41 3.41 -10.33
CA TRP A 120 -16.62 4.55 -9.86
C TRP A 120 -15.91 4.24 -8.52
N ARG A 121 -15.07 5.19 -8.09
CA ARG A 121 -14.45 5.23 -6.77
C ARG A 121 -14.59 6.61 -6.18
N ASP A 122 -14.64 6.66 -4.86
CA ASP A 122 -14.48 7.86 -4.04
C ASP A 122 -13.06 7.91 -3.41
#